data_AF-A0A835II08-F1
#
_entry.id   AF-A0A835II08-F1
#
_cell.length_a   1.000
_cell.length_b   1.000
_cell.length_c   1.000
_cell.angle_alpha   90.00
_cell.angle_beta   90.00
_cell.angle_gamma   90.00
#
_symmetry.space_group_name_H-M   'P 1'
#
loop_
_entity.id
_entity.type
_entity.pdbx_description
1 polymer ?
#
loop_
_entity_poly.entity_id
_entity_poly.type
_entity_poly.pdbx_seq_one_letter_code
_entity_poly.pdbx_strand_id
1 'polypeptide(L)'
;MPSLRSCGLTGSALQFPHSAASGQGRRKIGRWIPTKAAIMASSHLPMRSLEVKNRTSPEVIKSLRLITAVKTPYLPDGRFDIEAYDALMHMQIVNGADGVIVGGTTGEGHLMTWDEHIMLIGHTVNCFGGSIKVIGNTGSNSTREAMHASEQGFTVGMHAALHINPYYGKTSLDGMVSHFEGVLSMGPTIIYNVPSRTCQDIPPL
;
A
#
# COMPACT_ATOMS: atom_id res chain seq x y z
N MET A 1 65.54 20.15 30.26
CA MET A 1 64.93 20.90 31.39
C MET A 1 63.81 21.73 30.79
N PRO A 2 62.52 21.54 31.15
CA PRO A 2 62.00 21.17 32.47
C PRO A 2 61.18 19.87 32.52
N SER A 3 60.96 19.41 33.76
CA SER A 3 60.24 18.21 34.19
C SER A 3 58.73 18.42 34.32
N LEU A 4 57.92 17.39 34.04
CA LEU A 4 56.58 17.24 34.62
C LEU A 4 56.34 15.79 35.05
N ARG A 5 55.68 15.68 36.20
CA ARG A 5 55.60 14.54 37.12
C ARG A 5 54.64 13.46 36.65
N SER A 6 54.97 12.22 37.01
CA SER A 6 54.16 11.00 36.92
C SER A 6 52.94 11.03 37.84
N CYS A 7 51.78 10.62 37.35
CA CYS A 7 50.66 10.15 38.18
C CYS A 7 50.25 8.76 37.68
N GLY A 8 50.35 7.78 38.59
CA GLY A 8 50.23 6.35 38.30
C GLY A 8 48.80 5.91 38.02
N LEU A 9 48.69 5.01 37.04
CA LEU A 9 47.54 4.15 36.82
C LEU A 9 47.60 3.02 37.85
N THR A 10 46.60 2.93 38.73
CA THR A 10 46.31 1.69 39.47
C THR A 10 44.85 1.34 39.24
N GLY A 11 44.64 0.13 38.72
CA GLY A 11 43.34 -0.37 38.33
C GLY A 11 42.48 -0.74 39.52
N SER A 12 41.18 -0.56 39.38
CA SER A 12 40.18 -1.34 40.12
C SER A 12 39.30 -2.05 39.11
N ALA A 13 39.51 -3.35 38.97
CA ALA A 13 38.58 -4.24 38.30
C ALA A 13 37.25 -4.21 39.07
N LEU A 14 36.18 -3.78 38.40
CA LEU A 14 34.83 -3.88 38.92
C LEU A 14 34.47 -5.38 39.03
N GLN A 15 34.44 -5.88 40.26
CA GLN A 15 33.96 -7.21 40.60
C GLN A 15 32.45 -7.30 40.40
N PHE A 16 32.01 -8.21 39.54
CA PHE A 16 30.61 -8.63 39.46
C PHE A 16 30.33 -9.67 40.56
N PRO A 17 29.25 -9.52 41.36
CA PRO A 17 28.92 -10.53 42.37
C PRO A 17 28.39 -11.80 41.70
N HIS A 18 29.04 -12.93 42.01
CA HIS A 18 28.50 -14.27 41.76
C HIS A 18 27.36 -14.56 42.75
N SER A 19 26.13 -14.72 42.26
CA SER A 19 25.05 -15.33 43.03
C SER A 19 24.95 -16.83 42.71
N ALA A 20 25.18 -17.66 43.73
CA ALA A 20 25.00 -19.11 43.70
C ALA A 20 23.54 -19.51 43.45
N ALA A 21 23.36 -20.66 42.80
CA ALA A 21 22.07 -21.21 42.40
C ALA A 21 21.28 -21.82 43.58
N SER A 22 20.00 -21.46 43.72
CA SER A 22 18.95 -22.35 44.24
C SER A 22 17.56 -21.72 44.04
N GLY A 23 16.68 -22.38 43.28
CA GLY A 23 15.25 -22.05 43.22
C GLY A 23 14.65 -22.17 41.82
N GLN A 24 14.09 -23.34 41.51
CA GLN A 24 13.21 -23.53 40.36
C GLN A 24 11.91 -22.71 40.56
N GLY A 25 11.91 -21.46 40.10
CA GLY A 25 10.71 -20.68 39.88
C GLY A 25 10.44 -20.58 38.39
N ARG A 26 9.51 -21.40 37.87
CA ARG A 26 8.97 -21.20 36.50
C ARG A 26 8.36 -19.80 36.42
N ARG A 27 9.09 -18.83 35.86
CA ARG A 27 8.53 -17.55 35.43
C ARG A 27 7.46 -17.86 34.40
N LYS A 28 6.19 -17.73 34.79
CA LYS A 28 5.06 -17.78 33.87
C LYS A 28 5.28 -16.67 32.85
N ILE A 29 5.57 -17.05 31.61
CA ILE A 29 5.54 -16.14 30.46
C ILE A 29 4.10 -15.65 30.38
N GLY A 30 3.87 -14.42 30.82
CA GLY A 30 2.56 -13.78 30.71
C GLY A 30 2.14 -13.83 29.24
N ARG A 31 0.97 -14.38 28.97
CA ARG A 31 0.37 -14.42 27.64
C ARG A 31 0.29 -12.97 27.15
N TRP A 32 1.06 -12.61 26.14
CA TRP A 32 0.97 -11.30 25.51
C TRP A 32 -0.45 -11.19 24.92
N ILE A 33 -1.25 -10.28 25.49
CA ILE A 33 -2.58 -9.94 24.99
C ILE A 33 -2.34 -8.78 24.03
N PRO A 34 -2.66 -8.90 22.73
CA PRO A 34 -2.58 -7.77 21.83
C PRO A 34 -3.49 -6.68 22.40
N THR A 35 -2.94 -5.49 22.66
CA THR A 35 -3.78 -4.32 22.93
C THR A 35 -4.67 -4.12 21.72
N LYS A 36 -5.98 -4.32 21.90
CA LYS A 36 -6.98 -4.00 20.89
C LYS A 36 -6.74 -2.54 20.50
N ALA A 37 -6.38 -2.29 19.24
CA ALA A 37 -6.15 -0.94 18.77
C ALA A 37 -7.41 -0.12 19.12
N ALA A 38 -7.22 1.03 19.76
CA ALA A 38 -8.33 1.94 20.05
C ALA A 38 -8.81 2.49 18.70
N ILE A 39 -9.85 1.88 18.14
CA ILE A 39 -10.56 2.42 16.98
C ILE A 39 -11.37 3.60 17.53
N MET A 40 -10.77 4.79 17.51
CA MET A 40 -11.53 6.02 17.70
C MET A 40 -12.31 6.28 16.41
N ALA A 41 -13.63 6.36 16.50
CA ALA A 41 -14.47 6.77 15.37
C ALA A 41 -14.05 8.19 14.96
N SER A 42 -13.29 8.31 13.88
CA SER A 42 -12.95 9.62 13.35
C SER A 42 -14.14 10.18 12.60
N SER A 43 -14.56 11.40 12.93
CA SER A 43 -15.61 12.14 12.24
C SER A 43 -15.14 12.74 10.90
N HIS A 44 -14.27 12.02 10.16
CA HIS A 44 -13.80 12.46 8.86
C HIS A 44 -14.96 12.32 7.85
N LEU A 45 -15.39 13.46 7.31
CA LEU A 45 -16.31 13.49 6.18
C LEU A 45 -15.55 12.98 4.94
N PRO A 46 -16.15 12.07 4.15
CA PRO A 46 -15.52 11.59 2.93
C PRO A 46 -15.43 12.72 1.89
N MET A 47 -14.27 12.92 1.27
CA MET A 47 -14.10 13.81 0.13
C MET A 47 -14.60 13.09 -1.11
N ARG A 48 -15.93 13.02 -1.26
CA ARG A 48 -16.58 12.35 -2.39
C ARG A 48 -17.28 13.36 -3.28
N SER A 49 -16.88 13.45 -4.54
CA SER A 49 -17.67 14.17 -5.55
C SER A 49 -19.02 13.47 -5.75
N LEU A 50 -20.10 14.25 -5.72
CA LEU A 50 -21.46 13.78 -6.00
C LEU A 50 -21.78 13.81 -7.50
N GLU A 51 -20.84 14.24 -8.36
CA GLU A 51 -21.05 14.27 -9.80
C GLU A 51 -21.26 12.86 -10.37
N VAL A 52 -22.30 12.72 -11.19
CA VAL A 52 -22.74 11.44 -11.79
C VAL A 52 -21.63 10.76 -12.59
N LYS A 53 -20.71 11.54 -13.18
CA LYS A 53 -19.55 11.02 -13.94
C LYS A 53 -18.64 10.10 -13.12
N ASN A 54 -18.59 10.24 -11.79
CA ASN A 54 -17.65 9.50 -10.94
C ASN A 54 -18.24 8.23 -10.29
N ARG A 55 -19.50 7.86 -10.60
CA ARG A 55 -20.10 6.62 -10.06
C ARG A 55 -19.98 5.48 -11.05
N THR A 56 -18.89 4.73 -10.94
CA THR A 56 -18.82 3.41 -11.55
C THR A 56 -19.55 2.38 -10.68
N SER A 57 -20.47 1.62 -11.27
CA SER A 57 -21.13 0.51 -10.57
C SER A 57 -20.19 -0.69 -10.44
N PRO A 58 -20.15 -1.39 -9.28
CA PRO A 58 -19.40 -2.63 -9.13
C PRO A 58 -19.75 -3.70 -10.16
N GLU A 59 -21.00 -3.74 -10.64
CA GLU A 59 -21.44 -4.72 -11.64
C GLU A 59 -20.72 -4.55 -12.99
N VAL A 60 -20.37 -3.32 -13.36
CA VAL A 60 -19.58 -3.05 -14.57
C VAL A 60 -18.18 -3.63 -14.41
N ILE A 61 -17.54 -3.44 -13.24
CA ILE A 61 -16.20 -3.96 -12.96
C ILE A 61 -16.20 -5.49 -12.93
N LYS A 62 -17.24 -6.12 -12.36
CA LYS A 62 -17.40 -7.58 -12.36
C LYS A 62 -17.59 -8.17 -13.76
N SER A 63 -18.08 -7.39 -14.72
CA SER A 63 -18.33 -7.86 -16.08
C SER A 63 -17.09 -7.87 -16.98
N LEU A 64 -15.99 -7.23 -16.55
CA LEU A 64 -14.73 -7.20 -17.29
C LEU A 64 -14.10 -8.58 -17.34
N ARG A 65 -13.55 -8.97 -18.50
CA ARG A 65 -12.95 -10.29 -18.72
C ARG A 65 -11.45 -10.22 -18.94
N LEU A 66 -10.96 -9.15 -19.56
CA LEU A 66 -9.54 -8.92 -19.82
C LEU A 66 -9.09 -7.60 -19.20
N ILE A 67 -8.30 -7.69 -18.13
CA ILE A 67 -7.72 -6.54 -17.45
C ILE A 67 -6.19 -6.63 -17.54
N THR A 68 -5.57 -5.66 -18.21
CA THR A 68 -4.11 -5.63 -18.35
C THR A 68 -3.49 -4.81 -17.21
N ALA A 69 -2.56 -5.40 -16.46
CA ALA A 69 -1.65 -4.62 -15.62
C ALA A 69 -0.61 -3.94 -16.53
N VAL A 70 -0.88 -2.67 -16.89
CA VAL A 70 -0.09 -1.96 -17.90
C VAL A 70 1.26 -1.56 -17.35
N LYS A 71 2.32 -1.72 -18.15
CA LYS A 71 3.67 -1.25 -17.84
C LYS A 71 3.72 0.28 -17.88
N THR A 72 4.48 0.88 -16.98
CA THR A 72 4.80 2.33 -17.03
C THR A 72 6.17 2.50 -17.68
N PRO A 73 6.27 2.99 -18.93
CA PRO A 73 7.56 3.23 -19.59
C PRO A 73 8.24 4.48 -19.04
N TYR A 74 9.57 4.53 -19.19
CA TYR A 74 10.40 5.60 -18.64
C TYR A 74 11.31 6.21 -19.69
N LEU A 75 11.54 7.51 -19.58
CA LEU A 75 12.58 8.23 -20.29
C LEU A 75 13.97 7.86 -19.75
N PRO A 76 15.07 8.15 -20.48
CA PRO A 76 16.43 7.86 -20.02
C PRO A 76 16.82 8.49 -18.68
N ASP A 77 16.13 9.55 -18.26
CA ASP A 77 16.34 10.24 -16.98
C ASP A 77 15.48 9.68 -15.82
N GLY A 78 14.68 8.66 -16.08
CA GLY A 78 13.84 7.98 -15.08
C GLY A 78 12.42 8.53 -14.93
N ARG A 79 12.08 9.65 -15.58
CA ARG A 79 10.69 10.17 -15.59
C ARG A 79 9.80 9.30 -16.47
N PHE A 80 8.47 9.38 -16.28
CA PHE A 80 7.54 8.66 -17.14
C PHE A 80 7.62 9.12 -18.59
N ASP A 81 7.66 8.16 -19.51
CA ASP A 81 7.49 8.41 -20.93
C ASP A 81 5.99 8.35 -21.28
N ILE A 82 5.33 9.50 -21.23
CA ILE A 82 3.87 9.58 -21.43
C ILE A 82 3.48 9.23 -22.88
N GLU A 83 4.32 9.55 -23.88
CA GLU A 83 4.04 9.23 -25.27
C GLU A 83 4.07 7.72 -25.50
N ALA A 84 5.08 7.03 -24.98
CA ALA A 84 5.16 5.57 -25.02
C ALA A 84 4.01 4.93 -24.23
N TYR A 85 3.62 5.50 -23.08
CA TYR A 85 2.48 5.03 -22.29
C TYR A 85 1.17 5.11 -23.09
N ASP A 86 0.92 6.23 -23.76
CA ASP A 86 -0.27 6.43 -24.56
C ASP A 86 -0.32 5.47 -25.75
N ALA A 87 0.82 5.20 -26.39
CA ALA A 87 0.93 4.19 -27.43
C ALA A 87 0.60 2.77 -26.91
N LEU A 88 1.10 2.41 -25.71
CA LEU A 88 0.75 1.14 -25.06
C LEU A 88 -0.75 1.05 -24.78
N MET A 89 -1.36 2.12 -24.26
CA MET A 89 -2.79 2.20 -23.98
C MET A 89 -3.63 2.04 -25.24
N HIS A 90 -3.28 2.73 -26.33
CA HIS A 90 -3.94 2.57 -27.62
C HIS A 90 -3.87 1.12 -28.12
N MET A 91 -2.70 0.46 -28.00
CA MET A 91 -2.58 -0.95 -28.36
C MET A 91 -3.49 -1.85 -27.51
N GLN A 92 -3.61 -1.61 -26.20
CA GLN A 92 -4.51 -2.39 -25.35
C GLN A 92 -5.97 -2.24 -25.80
N ILE A 93 -6.42 -1.02 -26.07
CA ILE A 93 -7.79 -0.71 -26.49
C ILE A 93 -8.11 -1.35 -27.85
N VAL A 94 -7.22 -1.18 -28.84
CA VAL A 94 -7.41 -1.73 -30.19
C VAL A 94 -7.49 -3.26 -30.17
N ASN A 95 -6.76 -3.91 -29.25
CA ASN A 95 -6.79 -5.37 -29.10
C ASN A 95 -7.89 -5.88 -28.15
N GLY A 96 -8.79 -5.01 -27.69
CA GLY A 96 -9.99 -5.41 -26.95
C GLY A 96 -9.79 -5.67 -25.46
N ALA A 97 -8.81 -5.02 -24.81
CA ALA A 97 -8.76 -5.02 -23.35
C ALA A 97 -9.96 -4.28 -22.75
N ASP A 98 -10.63 -4.88 -21.75
CA ASP A 98 -11.80 -4.29 -21.08
C ASP A 98 -11.39 -3.27 -20.00
N GLY A 99 -10.21 -3.48 -19.41
CA GLY A 99 -9.70 -2.65 -18.32
C GLY A 99 -8.17 -2.63 -18.25
N VAL A 100 -7.65 -1.66 -17.50
CA VAL A 100 -6.23 -1.56 -17.16
C VAL A 100 -6.03 -1.30 -15.68
N ILE A 101 -4.98 -1.88 -15.12
CA ILE A 101 -4.48 -1.53 -13.78
C ILE A 101 -3.32 -0.56 -13.95
N VAL A 102 -3.47 0.66 -13.43
CA VAL A 102 -2.46 1.71 -13.47
C VAL A 102 -1.58 1.65 -12.22
N GLY A 103 -0.27 1.57 -12.43
CA GLY A 103 0.73 1.46 -11.35
C GLY A 103 0.56 0.20 -10.50
N GLY A 104 0.10 -0.91 -11.08
CA GLY A 104 0.15 -2.23 -10.41
C GLY A 104 1.60 -2.69 -10.17
N THR A 105 1.79 -3.92 -9.69
CA THR A 105 3.15 -4.49 -9.56
C THR A 105 3.92 -4.47 -10.89
N THR A 106 3.26 -4.86 -11.98
CA THR A 106 3.82 -4.81 -13.36
C THR A 106 4.06 -3.39 -13.85
N GLY A 107 3.21 -2.45 -13.42
CA GLY A 107 3.35 -1.02 -13.70
C GLY A 107 4.32 -0.31 -12.78
N GLU A 108 4.96 -1.03 -11.84
CA GLU A 108 5.94 -0.51 -10.88
C GLU A 108 5.43 0.61 -9.96
N GLY A 109 4.15 0.60 -9.57
CA GLY A 109 3.62 1.65 -8.67
C GLY A 109 4.34 1.78 -7.33
N HIS A 110 5.00 0.72 -6.87
CA HIS A 110 5.83 0.72 -5.66
C HIS A 110 7.14 1.52 -5.79
N LEU A 111 7.50 1.96 -7.00
CA LEU A 111 8.65 2.83 -7.26
C LEU A 111 8.25 4.29 -7.51
N MET A 112 6.94 4.56 -7.59
CA MET A 112 6.41 5.89 -7.88
C MET A 112 6.28 6.71 -6.60
N THR A 113 6.40 8.04 -6.73
CA THR A 113 5.80 8.93 -5.74
C THR A 113 4.28 8.94 -5.89
N TRP A 114 3.55 9.28 -4.82
CA TRP A 114 2.08 9.35 -4.89
C TRP A 114 1.60 10.40 -5.89
N ASP A 115 2.30 11.53 -6.00
CA ASP A 115 1.93 12.59 -6.94
C ASP A 115 2.02 12.10 -8.40
N GLU A 116 3.09 11.39 -8.76
CA GLU A 116 3.26 10.77 -10.08
C GLU A 116 2.21 9.68 -10.34
N HIS A 117 1.91 8.85 -9.34
CA HIS A 117 0.94 7.76 -9.49
C HIS A 117 -0.49 8.31 -9.70
N ILE A 118 -0.91 9.30 -8.89
CA ILE A 118 -2.22 9.93 -9.05
C ILE A 118 -2.30 10.73 -10.36
N MET A 119 -1.21 11.40 -10.76
CA MET A 119 -1.11 12.06 -12.07
C MET A 119 -1.33 11.04 -13.19
N LEU A 120 -0.67 9.88 -13.15
CA LEU A 120 -0.82 8.86 -14.19
C LEU A 120 -2.24 8.28 -14.21
N ILE A 121 -2.86 8.03 -13.05
CA ILE A 121 -4.26 7.59 -12.98
C ILE A 121 -5.18 8.65 -13.63
N GLY A 122 -5.02 9.92 -13.27
CA GLY A 122 -5.82 11.02 -13.81
C GLY A 122 -5.63 11.20 -15.31
N HIS A 123 -4.39 11.12 -15.79
CA HIS A 123 -4.05 11.12 -17.22
C HIS A 123 -4.78 10.00 -17.96
N THR A 124 -4.68 8.76 -17.46
CA THR A 124 -5.33 7.60 -18.09
C THR A 124 -6.85 7.72 -18.12
N VAL A 125 -7.46 8.23 -17.05
CA VAL A 125 -8.90 8.51 -17.01
C VAL A 125 -9.27 9.56 -18.05
N ASN A 126 -8.57 10.69 -18.09
CA ASN A 126 -8.88 11.80 -18.98
C ASN A 126 -8.74 11.41 -20.46
N CYS A 127 -7.69 10.69 -20.82
CA CYS A 127 -7.40 10.33 -22.21
C CYS A 127 -8.18 9.09 -22.69
N PHE A 128 -8.41 8.11 -21.81
CA PHE A 128 -8.87 6.77 -22.22
C PHE A 128 -10.11 6.26 -21.47
N GLY A 129 -10.55 6.94 -20.40
CA GLY A 129 -11.63 6.45 -19.53
C GLY A 129 -12.98 6.26 -20.21
N GLY A 130 -13.22 6.91 -21.35
CA GLY A 130 -14.39 6.67 -22.20
C GLY A 130 -14.35 5.34 -22.97
N SER A 131 -13.16 4.78 -23.19
CA SER A 131 -12.93 3.61 -24.04
C SER A 131 -12.54 2.35 -23.25
N ILE A 132 -11.94 2.50 -22.07
CA ILE A 132 -11.46 1.38 -21.24
C ILE A 132 -11.63 1.67 -19.75
N LYS A 133 -11.85 0.63 -18.93
CA LYS A 133 -11.97 0.80 -17.48
C LYS A 133 -10.62 0.97 -16.81
N VAL A 134 -10.44 2.11 -16.16
CA VAL A 134 -9.22 2.48 -15.45
C VAL A 134 -9.32 2.07 -13.98
N ILE A 135 -8.45 1.16 -13.55
CA ILE A 135 -8.36 0.65 -12.18
C ILE A 135 -7.06 1.17 -11.57
N GLY A 136 -7.14 2.04 -10.57
CA GLY A 136 -5.95 2.57 -9.90
C GLY A 136 -5.43 1.59 -8.84
N ASN A 137 -4.15 1.24 -8.88
CA ASN A 137 -3.53 0.52 -7.76
C ASN A 137 -3.23 1.49 -6.61
N THR A 138 -4.21 1.67 -5.73
CA THR A 138 -4.16 2.62 -4.61
C THR A 138 -4.05 1.92 -3.25
N GLY A 139 -3.77 0.61 -3.26
CA GLY A 139 -3.45 -0.14 -2.05
C GLY A 139 -2.05 0.17 -1.52
N SER A 140 -1.90 0.09 -0.20
CA SER A 140 -0.63 0.26 0.52
C SER A 140 -0.64 -0.62 1.76
N ASN A 141 0.53 -0.91 2.33
CA ASN A 141 0.61 -1.50 3.66
C ASN A 141 0.29 -0.51 4.79
N SER A 142 0.25 0.78 4.48
CA SER A 142 -0.18 1.86 5.36
C SER A 142 -1.64 2.20 5.07
N THR A 143 -2.55 1.93 6.02
CA THR A 143 -3.99 2.26 5.86
C THR A 143 -4.21 3.73 5.55
N ARG A 144 -3.40 4.62 6.15
CA ARG A 144 -3.48 6.06 5.91
C ARG A 144 -3.19 6.39 4.44
N GLU A 145 -2.12 5.83 3.89
CA GLU A 145 -1.77 6.04 2.47
C GLU A 145 -2.83 5.45 1.55
N ALA A 146 -3.27 4.21 1.84
CA ALA A 146 -4.30 3.53 1.06
C ALA A 146 -5.59 4.37 0.98
N MET A 147 -6.02 4.97 2.10
CA MET A 147 -7.17 5.87 2.14
C MET A 147 -6.96 7.14 1.32
N HIS A 148 -5.84 7.86 1.52
CA HIS A 148 -5.57 9.11 0.78
C HIS A 148 -5.44 8.86 -0.73
N ALA A 149 -4.69 7.84 -1.13
CA ALA A 149 -4.48 7.50 -2.53
C ALA A 149 -5.79 7.05 -3.21
N SER A 150 -6.62 6.27 -2.51
CA SER A 150 -7.93 5.85 -3.04
C SER A 150 -8.88 7.03 -3.20
N GLU A 151 -8.95 7.91 -2.21
CA GLU A 151 -9.79 9.12 -2.25
C GLU A 151 -9.37 10.03 -3.41
N GLN A 152 -8.07 10.28 -3.59
CA GLN A 152 -7.55 11.05 -4.71
C GLN A 152 -7.78 10.34 -6.05
N GLY A 153 -7.54 9.03 -6.14
CA GLY A 153 -7.76 8.22 -7.33
C GLY A 153 -9.21 8.28 -7.81
N PHE A 154 -10.19 8.16 -6.90
CA PHE A 154 -11.60 8.32 -7.24
C PHE A 154 -11.97 9.78 -7.55
N THR A 155 -11.31 10.75 -6.92
CA THR A 155 -11.50 12.18 -7.21
C THR A 155 -11.08 12.52 -8.64
N VAL A 156 -9.97 11.96 -9.12
CA VAL A 156 -9.52 12.11 -10.53
C VAL A 156 -10.28 11.20 -11.50
N GLY A 157 -11.26 10.42 -11.02
CA GLY A 157 -12.23 9.71 -11.85
C GLY A 157 -11.88 8.25 -12.18
N MET A 158 -10.98 7.59 -11.44
CA MET A 158 -10.75 6.15 -11.64
C MET A 158 -12.04 5.34 -11.41
N HIS A 159 -12.19 4.22 -12.12
CA HIS A 159 -13.41 3.42 -12.11
C HIS A 159 -13.46 2.43 -10.94
N ALA A 160 -12.30 1.96 -10.50
CA ALA A 160 -12.15 1.06 -9.36
C ALA A 160 -10.75 1.21 -8.73
N ALA A 161 -10.63 0.73 -7.50
CA ALA A 161 -9.35 0.58 -6.81
C ALA A 161 -8.90 -0.89 -6.82
N LEU A 162 -7.59 -1.13 -6.94
CA LEU A 162 -6.96 -2.40 -6.60
C LEU A 162 -6.31 -2.27 -5.21
N HIS A 163 -6.67 -3.15 -4.28
CA HIS A 163 -6.21 -3.12 -2.88
C HIS A 163 -5.55 -4.43 -2.48
N ILE A 164 -4.25 -4.38 -2.23
CA ILE A 164 -3.47 -5.48 -1.67
C ILE A 164 -3.60 -5.51 -0.14
N ASN A 165 -3.43 -6.66 0.50
CA ASN A 165 -3.30 -6.69 1.97
C ASN A 165 -1.95 -6.11 2.43
N PRO A 166 -1.83 -5.63 3.69
CA PRO A 166 -0.60 -5.04 4.20
C PRO A 166 0.62 -5.96 4.09
N TYR A 167 1.49 -5.66 3.12
CA TYR A 167 2.72 -6.38 2.85
C TYR A 167 3.86 -5.89 3.74
N TYR A 168 4.83 -6.77 4.00
CA TYR A 168 5.95 -6.56 4.93
C TYR A 168 5.50 -6.35 6.39
N GLY A 169 4.83 -5.24 6.68
CA GLY A 169 4.20 -4.93 7.97
C GLY A 169 2.86 -5.65 8.14
N LYS A 170 2.90 -6.99 8.22
CA LYS A 170 1.69 -7.82 8.36
C LYS A 170 0.88 -7.45 9.60
N THR A 171 -0.42 -7.62 9.51
CA THR A 171 -1.37 -7.39 10.61
C THR A 171 -2.13 -8.67 10.97
N SER A 172 -2.86 -8.67 12.08
CA SER A 172 -3.85 -9.71 12.40
C SER A 172 -5.01 -9.70 11.40
N LEU A 173 -5.84 -10.75 11.40
CA LEU A 173 -7.07 -10.78 10.58
C LEU A 173 -8.01 -9.62 10.90
N ASP A 174 -8.22 -9.31 12.18
CA ASP A 174 -9.02 -8.14 12.59
C ASP A 174 -8.46 -6.84 12.00
N GLY A 175 -7.13 -6.66 12.02
CA GLY A 175 -6.52 -5.47 11.43
C GLY A 175 -6.58 -5.46 9.91
N MET A 176 -6.58 -6.63 9.26
CA MET A 176 -6.79 -6.75 7.81
C MET A 176 -8.22 -6.36 7.42
N VAL A 177 -9.22 -6.81 8.19
CA VAL A 177 -10.62 -6.40 8.03
C VAL A 177 -10.75 -4.89 8.20
N SER A 178 -10.20 -4.33 9.29
CA SER A 178 -10.23 -2.87 9.52
C SER A 178 -9.51 -2.08 8.43
N HIS A 179 -8.42 -2.60 7.86
CA HIS A 179 -7.72 -1.98 6.75
C HIS A 179 -8.59 -1.89 5.50
N PHE A 180 -9.24 -2.99 5.10
CA PHE A 180 -10.13 -3.00 3.94
C PHE A 180 -11.41 -2.17 4.16
N GLU A 181 -12.03 -2.26 5.34
CA GLU A 181 -13.21 -1.44 5.68
C GLU A 181 -12.93 0.07 5.53
N GLY A 182 -11.70 0.51 5.82
CA GLY A 182 -11.28 1.90 5.67
C GLY A 182 -11.32 2.44 4.24
N VAL A 183 -11.26 1.57 3.23
CA VAL A 183 -11.20 1.96 1.80
C VAL A 183 -12.41 1.49 0.98
N LEU A 184 -13.08 0.40 1.37
CA LEU A 184 -14.18 -0.21 0.62
C LEU A 184 -15.39 0.72 0.41
N SER A 185 -15.59 1.68 1.30
CA SER A 185 -16.71 2.64 1.21
C SER A 185 -16.52 3.70 0.11
N MET A 186 -15.31 3.86 -0.42
CA MET A 186 -14.96 4.91 -1.39
C MET A 186 -15.47 4.59 -2.80
N GLY A 187 -15.46 3.32 -3.21
CA GLY A 187 -15.91 2.90 -4.53
C GLY A 187 -15.64 1.42 -4.85
N PRO A 188 -15.91 0.97 -6.08
CA PRO A 188 -15.64 -0.40 -6.52
C PRO A 188 -14.18 -0.79 -6.23
N THR A 189 -13.98 -1.93 -5.58
CA THR A 189 -12.66 -2.36 -5.12
C THR A 189 -12.43 -3.82 -5.48
N ILE A 190 -11.24 -4.11 -6.00
CA ILE A 190 -10.73 -5.45 -6.24
C ILE A 190 -9.68 -5.74 -5.17
N ILE A 191 -9.91 -6.77 -4.36
CA ILE A 191 -8.93 -7.23 -3.36
C ILE A 191 -7.88 -8.10 -4.06
N TYR A 192 -6.60 -7.80 -3.84
CA TYR A 192 -5.47 -8.49 -4.44
C TYR A 192 -4.77 -9.38 -3.40
N ASN A 193 -4.95 -10.70 -3.54
CA ASN A 193 -4.25 -11.69 -2.73
C ASN A 193 -3.05 -12.27 -3.50
N VAL A 194 -1.83 -12.05 -3.01
CA VAL A 194 -0.59 -12.60 -3.60
C VAL A 194 0.43 -12.95 -2.50
N PRO A 195 0.23 -14.07 -1.80
CA PRO A 195 0.99 -14.40 -0.57
C PRO A 195 2.50 -14.52 -0.80
N SER A 196 2.93 -14.89 -2.01
CA SER A 196 4.34 -14.99 -2.37
C SER A 196 5.08 -13.64 -2.33
N ARG A 197 4.36 -12.52 -2.42
CA ARG A 197 4.91 -11.15 -2.35
C ARG A 197 4.58 -10.46 -1.03
N THR A 198 3.41 -10.73 -0.45
CA THR A 198 2.96 -10.10 0.81
C THR A 198 3.42 -10.87 2.05
N CYS A 199 3.82 -12.13 1.86
CA CYS A 199 4.08 -13.12 2.90
C CYS A 199 2.86 -13.40 3.81
N GLN A 200 1.65 -12.99 3.43
CA GLN A 200 0.42 -13.21 4.19
C GLN A 200 -0.72 -13.53 3.22
N ASP A 201 -1.29 -14.71 3.37
CA ASP A 201 -2.49 -15.12 2.65
C ASP A 201 -3.74 -14.48 3.24
N ILE A 202 -4.64 -14.02 2.37
CA ILE A 202 -5.98 -13.57 2.73
C ILE A 202 -6.87 -14.82 2.75
N PRO A 203 -7.27 -15.33 3.92
CA PRO A 203 -8.06 -16.54 3.98
C PRO A 203 -9.46 -16.31 3.40
N PRO A 204 -10.11 -17.35 2.85
CA PRO A 204 -11.56 -17.34 2.64
C PRO A 204 -12.29 -17.05 3.95
N LEU A 205 -13.45 -16.39 3.85
CA LEU A 205 -14.40 -16.24 4.97
C LEU A 205 -15.08 -17.57 5.30
#